data_AF-A0A4Y2NC06-F1
#
_entry.id   AF-A0A4Y2NC06-F1
#
_cell.length_a   1.000
_cell.length_b   1.000
_cell.length_c   1.000
_cell.angle_alpha   90.00
_cell.angle_beta   90.00
_cell.angle_gamma   90.00
#
_symmetry.space_group_name_H-M   'P 1'
#
loop_
_entity.id
_entity.type
_entity.pdbx_description
1 polymer ?
#
loop_
_entity_poly.entity_id
_entity_poly.type
_entity_poly.pdbx_seq_one_letter_code
_entity_poly.pdbx_strand_id
1 'polypeptide(L)'
;MEVEGMKIFFRRCVAERGVRYLSYIGDASTFKAVCEDKPYGINTTIERVECVCHVQKRMGTRLRKLKKDMKRKKIAGRKTIGGRGV
;
A
#
# COMPACT_ATOMS: atom_id res chain seq x y z
N MET A 1 4.50 -6.84 9.57
CA MET A 1 3.40 -7.27 10.46
C MET A 1 3.46 -8.79 10.51
N GLU A 2 3.36 -9.41 11.68
CA GLU A 2 3.41 -10.88 11.77
C GLU A 2 2.13 -11.49 11.18
N VAL A 3 2.29 -12.54 10.36
CA VAL A 3 1.20 -13.17 9.61
C VAL A 3 0.20 -13.82 10.56
N GLU A 4 0.67 -14.59 11.55
CA GLU A 4 -0.20 -15.27 12.52
C GLU A 4 -0.99 -14.28 13.38
N GLY A 5 -0.37 -13.18 13.80
CA GLY A 5 -1.06 -12.14 14.57
C GLY A 5 -2.24 -11.54 13.79
N MET A 6 -2.09 -11.33 12.49
CA MET A 6 -3.17 -10.85 11.63
C MET A 6 -4.31 -11.86 11.50
N LYS A 7 -4.02 -13.15 11.35
CA LYS A 7 -5.06 -14.19 11.30
C LYS A 7 -5.86 -14.25 12.60
N ILE A 8 -5.18 -14.23 13.74
CA ILE A 8 -5.82 -14.23 15.06
C ILE A 8 -6.70 -13.00 15.22
N PHE A 9 -6.20 -11.82 14.84
CA PHE A 9 -6.96 -10.58 14.90
C PHE A 9 -8.27 -10.68 14.11
N PHE A 10 -8.20 -11.07 12.83
CA PHE A 10 -9.38 -11.17 11.97
C PHE A 10 -10.44 -12.15 12.50
N ARG A 11 -10.01 -13.30 13.04
CA ARG A 11 -10.91 -14.29 13.67
C ARG A 11 -11.54 -13.76 14.95
N ARG A 12 -10.75 -13.13 15.82
CA ARG A 12 -11.21 -12.55 17.09
C ARG A 12 -12.24 -11.44 16.88
N CYS A 13 -12.07 -10.61 15.86
CA CYS A 13 -13.01 -9.54 15.59
C CYS A 13 -14.43 -10.05 15.29
N VAL A 14 -14.55 -11.21 14.64
CA VAL A 14 -15.86 -11.86 14.46
C VAL A 14 -16.36 -12.42 15.78
N ALA A 15 -15.53 -13.19 16.48
CA ALA A 15 -15.94 -13.93 17.68
C ALA A 15 -16.29 -13.01 18.86
N GLU A 16 -15.50 -11.97 19.10
CA GLU A 16 -15.63 -11.11 20.28
C GLU A 16 -16.51 -9.88 20.03
N ARG A 17 -16.59 -9.40 18.78
CA ARG A 17 -17.24 -8.12 18.46
C ARG A 17 -18.31 -8.21 17.37
N GLY A 18 -18.44 -9.35 16.69
CA GLY A 18 -19.39 -9.52 15.60
C GLY A 18 -19.12 -8.65 14.37
N VAL A 19 -17.91 -8.09 14.23
CA VAL A 19 -17.57 -7.17 13.13
C VAL A 19 -16.67 -7.83 12.09
N ARG A 20 -16.72 -7.33 10.85
CA ARG A 20 -15.90 -7.79 9.73
C ARG A 20 -15.14 -6.62 9.13
N TYR A 21 -13.84 -6.77 8.96
CA TYR A 21 -12.99 -5.79 8.28
C TYR A 21 -12.89 -6.13 6.79
N LEU A 22 -13.49 -5.30 5.95
CA LEU A 22 -13.46 -5.50 4.49
C LEU A 22 -12.23 -4.88 3.84
N SER A 23 -11.61 -3.89 4.48
CA SER A 23 -10.43 -3.20 3.96
C SER A 23 -9.18 -3.55 4.76
N TYR A 24 -8.12 -3.96 4.06
CA TYR A 24 -6.85 -4.36 4.65
C TYR A 24 -5.72 -3.40 4.25
N ILE A 25 -5.07 -2.80 5.25
CA ILE A 25 -3.84 -2.01 5.07
C ILE A 25 -2.66 -2.85 5.54
N GLY A 26 -1.76 -3.20 4.63
CA GLY A 26 -0.55 -3.92 4.99
C GLY A 26 0.25 -4.45 3.81
N ASP A 27 1.24 -5.27 4.14
CA ASP A 27 2.11 -5.92 3.18
C ASP A 27 1.37 -6.98 2.36
N ALA A 28 1.91 -7.28 1.18
CA ALA A 28 1.31 -8.24 0.27
C ALA A 28 1.34 -9.67 0.84
N SER A 29 2.40 -10.02 1.57
CA SER A 29 2.60 -11.34 2.18
C SER A 29 1.55 -11.64 3.24
N THR A 30 1.30 -10.69 4.13
CA THR A 30 0.30 -10.81 5.19
C THR A 30 -1.12 -10.79 4.64
N PHE A 31 -1.39 -9.94 3.64
CA PHE A 31 -2.68 -9.92 2.95
C PHE A 31 -3.01 -11.28 2.31
N LYS A 32 -2.05 -11.89 1.60
CA LYS A 32 -2.26 -13.19 0.96
C LYS A 32 -2.62 -14.26 1.98
N ALA A 33 -1.88 -14.33 3.08
CA ALA A 33 -2.13 -15.30 4.13
C ALA A 33 -3.47 -15.09 4.85
N VAL A 34 -3.94 -13.85 5.03
CA VAL A 34 -5.28 -13.55 5.58
C VAL A 34 -6.39 -13.93 4.59
N CYS A 35 -6.18 -13.70 3.30
CA CYS A 35 -7.13 -14.09 2.25
C CYS A 35 -7.26 -15.61 2.14
N GLU A 36 -6.15 -16.33 2.24
CA GLU A 36 -6.13 -17.81 2.29
C GLU A 36 -6.81 -18.35 3.56
N ASP A 37 -6.70 -17.64 4.69
CA ASP A 37 -7.34 -18.01 5.95
C ASP A 37 -8.86 -17.91 5.92
N LYS A 38 -9.43 -17.15 4.97
CA LYS A 38 -10.87 -16.92 4.77
C LYS A 38 -11.63 -16.72 6.10
N PRO A 39 -11.25 -15.74 6.93
CA PRO A 39 -11.79 -15.58 8.29
C PRO A 39 -13.31 -15.27 8.32
N TYR A 40 -13.88 -14.88 7.18
CA TYR A 40 -15.30 -14.53 7.02
C TYR A 40 -16.07 -15.47 6.07
N GLY A 41 -15.45 -16.59 5.66
CA GLY A 41 -16.03 -17.54 4.70
C GLY A 41 -15.82 -17.18 3.23
N ILE A 42 -16.32 -18.01 2.32
CA ILE A 42 -16.09 -17.91 0.86
C ILE A 42 -16.79 -16.71 0.23
N ASN A 43 -17.90 -16.25 0.82
CA ASN A 43 -18.72 -15.19 0.24
C ASN A 43 -18.25 -13.77 0.59
N THR A 44 -17.20 -13.61 1.39
CA THR A 44 -16.71 -12.29 1.82
C THR A 44 -15.27 -12.11 1.34
N THR A 45 -15.05 -11.10 0.51
CA THR A 45 -13.72 -10.73 0.01
C THR A 45 -13.15 -9.57 0.82
N ILE A 46 -11.87 -9.66 1.17
CA ILE A 46 -11.13 -8.58 1.82
C ILE A 46 -10.36 -7.84 0.73
N GLU A 47 -10.57 -6.53 0.63
CA GLU A 47 -9.91 -5.65 -0.33
C GLU A 47 -8.63 -5.08 0.26
N ARG A 48 -7.54 -5.14 -0.50
CA ARG A 48 -6.28 -4.52 -0.11
C ARG A 48 -6.29 -3.05 -0.51
N VAL A 49 -6.02 -2.18 0.47
CA VAL A 49 -5.89 -0.74 0.24
C VAL A 49 -4.46 -0.28 0.55
N GLU A 50 -3.98 0.71 -0.21
CA GLU A 50 -2.62 1.24 -0.06
C GLU A 50 -2.61 2.42 0.92
N CYS A 51 -1.66 2.42 1.85
CA CYS A 51 -1.48 3.51 2.80
C CYS A 51 -0.98 4.78 2.08
N VAL A 52 -1.49 5.96 2.46
CA VAL A 52 -1.10 7.25 1.89
C VAL A 52 0.42 7.48 1.96
N CYS A 53 1.06 7.13 3.09
CA CYS A 53 2.51 7.21 3.21
C CYS A 53 3.24 6.28 2.23
N HIS A 54 2.67 5.11 1.92
CA HIS A 54 3.22 4.21 0.90
C HIS A 54 3.08 4.81 -0.50
N VAL A 55 1.91 5.37 -0.82
CA VAL A 55 1.67 6.11 -2.08
C VAL A 55 2.69 7.23 -2.23
N GLN A 56 2.86 8.06 -1.21
CA GLN A 56 3.81 9.18 -1.21
C GLN A 56 5.26 8.70 -1.40
N LYS A 57 5.70 7.65 -0.69
CA LYS A 57 7.04 7.08 -0.86
C LYS A 57 7.25 6.58 -2.29
N ARG A 58 6.28 5.85 -2.84
CA ARG A 58 6.31 5.34 -4.22
C ARG A 58 6.40 6.48 -5.23
N MET A 59 5.55 7.49 -5.10
CA MET A 59 5.56 8.68 -5.96
C MET A 59 6.89 9.43 -5.86
N GLY A 60 7.38 9.70 -4.65
CA GLY A 60 8.65 10.38 -4.41
C GLY A 60 9.83 9.63 -5.04
N THR A 61 9.87 8.31 -4.94
CA THR A 61 10.91 7.49 -5.58
C THR A 61 10.84 7.57 -7.11
N ARG A 62 9.64 7.51 -7.70
CA ARG A 62 9.46 7.69 -9.15
C ARG A 62 9.91 9.06 -9.62
N LEU A 63 9.57 10.12 -8.88
CA LEU A 63 9.99 11.49 -9.20
C LEU A 63 11.50 11.67 -9.10
N ARG A 64 12.15 11.13 -8.05
CA ARG A 64 13.61 11.17 -7.92
C ARG A 64 14.30 10.40 -9.04
N LYS A 65 13.78 9.24 -9.44
CA LYS A 65 14.28 8.46 -10.57
C LYS A 65 14.15 9.25 -11.88
N LEU A 66 12.96 9.81 -12.15
CA LEU A 66 12.73 10.64 -13.33
C LEU A 66 13.69 11.84 -13.38
N LYS A 67 13.89 12.53 -12.25
CA LYS A 67 14.85 13.64 -12.15
C LYS A 67 16.28 13.20 -12.47
N LYS A 68 16.68 12.00 -12.02
CA LYS A 68 18.00 11.43 -12.33
C LYS A 68 18.12 11.11 -13.82
N ASP A 69 17.14 10.44 -14.40
CA ASP A 69 17.14 10.01 -15.80
C ASP A 69 17.09 11.20 -16.77
N MET A 70 16.40 12.28 -16.37
CA MET A 70 16.23 13.50 -17.18
C MET A 70 17.20 14.62 -16.82
N LYS A 71 18.24 14.36 -16.00
CA LYS A 71 19.13 15.38 -15.42
C LYS A 71 19.74 16.36 -16.45
N ARG A 72 20.00 15.89 -17.68
CA ARG A 72 20.60 16.68 -18.78
C ARG A 72 19.60 17.05 -19.89
N LYS A 73 18.37 16.53 -19.84
CA LYS A 73 17.34 16.85 -20.83
C LYS A 73 16.60 18.12 -20.41
N LYS A 74 16.56 19.08 -21.33
CA LYS A 74 15.72 20.27 -21.19
C LYS A 74 14.29 19.89 -21.56
N ILE A 75 13.32 20.27 -20.73
CA ILE A 75 11.91 20.21 -21.08
C ILE A 75 11.56 21.38 -22.03
N ALA A 76 10.35 21.40 -22.59
CA ALA A 76 9.93 22.39 -23.59
C ALA A 76 10.24 23.85 -23.19
N GLY A 77 10.20 24.17 -21.89
CA GLY A 77 10.59 25.48 -21.35
C GLY A 77 12.10 25.76 -21.25
N ARG A 78 12.97 24.99 -21.92
CA ARG A 78 14.45 25.06 -21.87
C ARG A 78 15.10 24.91 -20.48
N LYS A 79 14.30 24.69 -19.43
CA LYS A 79 14.74 24.38 -18.06
C LYS A 79 14.92 22.88 -17.89
N THR A 80 15.70 22.47 -16.90
CA THR A 80 15.76 21.06 -16.48
C THR A 80 14.62 20.78 -15.50
N ILE A 81 14.28 19.51 -15.30
CA ILE A 81 13.25 19.08 -14.31
C ILE A 81 13.68 19.43 -12.86
N GLY A 82 14.95 19.73 -12.63
CA GLY A 82 15.46 20.17 -11.34
C GLY A 82 15.49 21.69 -11.21
N GLY A 83 15.15 22.19 -10.02
CA GLY A 83 15.34 23.58 -9.62
C GLY A 83 14.99 23.76 -8.14
N ARG A 84 15.53 24.79 -7.50
CA ARG A 84 14.93 25.30 -6.24
C ARG A 84 13.74 26.14 -6.68
N GLY A 85 12.54 25.81 -6.17
CA GLY A 85 11.43 26.75 -6.23
C GLY A 85 11.88 27.99 -5.46
N VAL A 86 12.11 29.07 -6.18
CA VAL A 86 12.15 30.41 -5.63
C VAL A 86 10.72 30.91 -5.53
#